data_AF-A0A969XQM5-F1
#
_entry.id   AF-A0A969XQM5-F1
#
_cell.length_a   1.000
_cell.length_b   1.000
_cell.length_c   1.000
_cell.angle_alpha   90.00
_cell.angle_beta   90.00
_cell.angle_gamma   90.00
#
_symmetry.space_group_name_H-M   'P 1'
#
loop_
_entity.id
_entity.type
_entity.pdbx_description
1 polymer ?
#
loop_
_entity_poly.entity_id
_entity_poly.type
_entity_poly.pdbx_seq_one_letter_code
_entity_poly.pdbx_strand_id
1 'polypeptide(L)'
;MSVFAVIAAALVVAWAALLIVAQRLNPEQSPLSMGMSGLARGHAPWVMKSGFVCRGASALALLVSLPFVLGTAGLTLAGILALWVWGVGSAVLALVDTDMPGEPPSQAGVAHAVIALVAYVCGAAGAVVLSVSLVRDDATAGVGVWALPLALFAVAAMVLQFVAFGAAARAARSGSSAAPAAGPAAATDGAAARASGGPVTLPPQTAAVASGAQPAAAYRPDVPPQLAAPLRPAAGPDAGATRSAPLSAGSAAGRLGDRLGSFSLDDLGRYAGLFQRVFVGLLMAWTMLVAVGIVRA
;
A
#
# COMPACT_ATOMS: atom_id res chain seq x y z
N MET A 1 -32.45 -12.21 5.83
CA MET A 1 -31.61 -11.03 5.50
C MET A 1 -30.65 -10.72 6.64
N SER A 2 -29.34 -10.91 6.44
CA SER A 2 -28.33 -10.63 7.47
C SER A 2 -28.03 -9.13 7.57
N VAL A 3 -28.27 -8.53 8.74
CA VAL A 3 -27.91 -7.12 9.02
C VAL A 3 -26.40 -6.88 8.90
N PHE A 4 -25.59 -7.86 9.29
CA PHE A 4 -24.13 -7.75 9.23
C PHE A 4 -23.59 -7.77 7.81
N ALA A 5 -24.24 -8.48 6.89
CA ALA A 5 -23.89 -8.44 5.48
C ALA A 5 -24.19 -7.06 4.87
N VAL A 6 -25.32 -6.43 5.24
CA VAL A 6 -25.63 -5.04 4.86
C VAL A 6 -24.59 -4.07 5.40
N ILE A 7 -24.19 -4.22 6.67
CA ILE A 7 -23.13 -3.40 7.28
C ILE A 7 -21.80 -3.60 6.54
N ALA A 8 -21.43 -4.83 6.20
CA ALA A 8 -20.21 -5.13 5.45
C ALA A 8 -20.20 -4.41 4.09
N ALA A 9 -21.31 -4.48 3.35
CA ALA A 9 -21.47 -3.76 2.08
C ALA A 9 -21.37 -2.25 2.26
N ALA A 10 -22.07 -1.67 3.25
CA ALA A 10 -22.03 -0.24 3.52
C ALA A 10 -20.61 0.24 3.88
N LEU A 11 -19.88 -0.54 4.68
CA LEU A 11 -18.50 -0.24 5.05
C LEU A 11 -17.52 -0.33 3.86
N VAL A 12 -17.78 -1.21 2.88
CA VAL A 12 -17.01 -1.24 1.63
C VAL A 12 -17.22 0.07 0.84
N VAL A 13 -18.45 0.57 0.75
CA VAL A 13 -18.74 1.86 0.11
C VAL A 13 -18.07 3.01 0.85
N ALA A 14 -18.18 3.04 2.17
CA ALA A 14 -17.53 4.05 3.01
C ALA A 14 -16.01 4.05 2.83
N TRP A 15 -15.39 2.86 2.81
CA TRP A 15 -13.96 2.71 2.52
C TRP A 15 -13.58 3.30 1.17
N ALA A 16 -14.33 2.99 0.10
CA ALA A 16 -14.03 3.49 -1.24
C ALA A 16 -14.13 5.03 -1.29
N ALA A 17 -15.17 5.61 -0.68
CA ALA A 17 -15.32 7.05 -0.58
C ALA A 17 -14.16 7.71 0.19
N LEU A 18 -13.78 7.14 1.35
CA LEU A 18 -12.65 7.62 2.15
C LEU A 18 -11.32 7.54 1.39
N LEU A 19 -11.10 6.47 0.61
CA LEU A 19 -9.91 6.33 -0.23
C LEU A 19 -9.84 7.41 -1.31
N ILE A 20 -10.96 7.68 -1.99
CA ILE A 20 -11.04 8.75 -3.00
C ILE A 20 -10.76 10.11 -2.36
N VAL A 21 -11.39 10.41 -1.22
CA VAL A 21 -11.16 11.65 -0.48
C VAL A 21 -9.71 11.76 -0.03
N ALA A 22 -9.13 10.71 0.56
CA ALA A 22 -7.75 10.69 0.99
C ALA A 22 -6.79 10.95 -0.18
N GLN A 23 -7.03 10.37 -1.36
CA GLN A 23 -6.22 10.62 -2.55
C GLN A 23 -6.38 12.06 -3.07
N ARG A 24 -7.59 12.64 -3.01
CA ARG A 24 -7.84 14.04 -3.42
C ARG A 24 -7.19 15.04 -2.48
N LEU A 25 -7.09 14.72 -1.19
CA LEU A 25 -6.41 15.54 -0.18
C LEU A 25 -4.88 15.41 -0.25
N ASN A 26 -4.34 14.49 -1.05
CA ASN A 26 -2.90 14.28 -1.22
C ASN A 26 -2.53 14.13 -2.71
N PRO A 27 -2.78 15.17 -3.55
CA PRO A 27 -2.54 15.11 -4.99
C PRO A 27 -1.07 14.91 -5.36
N GLU A 28 -0.14 15.28 -4.49
CA GLU A 28 1.30 15.07 -4.64
C GLU A 28 1.72 13.61 -4.49
N GLN A 29 0.90 12.79 -3.82
CA GLN A 29 1.15 11.36 -3.65
C GLN A 29 0.66 10.59 -4.87
N SER A 30 1.59 10.20 -5.74
CA SER A 30 1.27 9.45 -6.96
C SER A 30 0.55 8.13 -6.65
N PRO A 31 -0.66 7.89 -7.20
CA PRO A 31 -1.37 6.63 -7.00
C PRO A 31 -0.71 5.44 -7.69
N LEU A 32 0.22 5.70 -8.62
CA LEU A 32 0.93 4.65 -9.36
C LEU A 32 2.08 4.06 -8.54
N SER A 33 2.90 4.91 -7.93
CA SER A 33 4.13 4.48 -7.25
C SER A 33 4.00 4.40 -5.74
N MET A 34 3.13 5.22 -5.12
CA MET A 34 3.01 5.27 -3.67
C MET A 34 1.96 4.30 -3.16
N GLY A 35 2.33 3.52 -2.14
CA GLY A 35 1.39 2.63 -1.47
C GLY A 35 0.25 3.39 -0.78
N MET A 36 -0.92 2.75 -0.66
CA MET A 36 -2.10 3.41 -0.06
C MET A 36 -1.88 3.81 1.41
N SER A 37 -0.98 3.14 2.12
CA SER A 37 -0.60 3.51 3.48
C SER A 37 0.11 4.86 3.58
N GLY A 38 0.74 5.34 2.50
CA GLY A 38 1.30 6.70 2.46
C GLY A 38 0.24 7.79 2.65
N LEU A 39 -1.00 7.54 2.20
CA LEU A 39 -2.11 8.47 2.37
C LEU A 39 -2.47 8.70 3.86
N ALA A 40 -2.13 7.74 4.73
CA ALA A 40 -2.31 7.86 6.18
C ALA A 40 -1.26 8.74 6.87
N ARG A 41 -0.26 9.23 6.12
CA ARG A 41 0.73 10.23 6.54
C ARG A 41 0.59 11.57 5.82
N GLY A 42 -0.43 11.71 4.99
CA GLY A 42 -0.71 12.92 4.22
C GLY A 42 -1.31 14.06 5.05
N HIS A 43 -1.90 15.05 4.37
CA HIS A 43 -2.49 16.25 4.95
C HIS A 43 -3.62 15.97 5.96
N ALA A 44 -4.41 14.92 5.74
CA ALA A 44 -5.52 14.51 6.59
C ALA A 44 -5.42 13.02 6.95
N PRO A 45 -4.47 12.64 7.83
CA PRO A 45 -4.11 11.24 8.06
C PRO A 45 -5.28 10.41 8.60
N TRP A 46 -6.18 11.04 9.36
CA TRP A 46 -7.36 10.40 9.93
C TRP A 46 -8.33 9.86 8.87
N VAL A 47 -8.37 10.42 7.65
CA VAL A 47 -9.27 9.97 6.57
C VAL A 47 -8.88 8.56 6.13
N MET A 48 -7.60 8.35 5.82
CA MET A 48 -7.11 7.04 5.40
C MET A 48 -7.09 6.04 6.56
N LYS A 49 -6.74 6.48 7.78
CA LYS A 49 -6.83 5.63 8.99
C LYS A 49 -8.26 5.14 9.23
N SER A 50 -9.27 6.00 9.03
CA SER A 50 -10.68 5.60 9.06
C SER A 50 -11.00 4.60 7.95
N GLY A 51 -10.44 4.79 6.75
CA GLY A 51 -10.54 3.81 5.65
C GLY A 51 -10.02 2.43 6.05
N PHE A 52 -8.88 2.35 6.73
CA PHE A 52 -8.34 1.08 7.25
C PHE A 52 -9.29 0.40 8.24
N VAL A 53 -9.90 1.17 9.15
CA VAL A 53 -10.92 0.66 10.06
C VAL A 53 -12.15 0.16 9.30
N CYS A 54 -12.67 0.93 8.33
CA CYS A 54 -13.82 0.50 7.52
C CYS A 54 -13.54 -0.81 6.77
N ARG A 55 -12.35 -0.95 6.17
CA ARG A 55 -11.90 -2.17 5.49
C ARG A 55 -11.81 -3.37 6.44
N GLY A 56 -11.25 -3.17 7.63
CA GLY A 56 -11.16 -4.22 8.64
C GLY A 56 -12.54 -4.64 9.14
N ALA A 57 -13.36 -3.66 9.51
CA ALA A 57 -14.71 -3.85 10.02
C ALA A 57 -15.65 -4.49 8.99
N SER A 58 -15.52 -4.18 7.69
CA SER A 58 -16.34 -4.83 6.66
C SER A 58 -16.06 -6.33 6.58
N ALA A 59 -14.80 -6.74 6.65
CA ALA A 59 -14.43 -8.15 6.65
C ALA A 59 -14.94 -8.86 7.91
N LEU A 60 -14.79 -8.25 9.08
CA LEU A 60 -15.28 -8.81 10.35
C LEU A 60 -16.81 -8.90 10.39
N ALA A 61 -17.53 -7.91 9.87
CA ALA A 61 -18.99 -7.96 9.74
C ALA A 61 -19.44 -9.09 8.78
N LEU A 62 -18.72 -9.27 7.66
CA LEU A 62 -19.00 -10.37 6.74
C LEU A 62 -18.81 -11.73 7.42
N LEU A 63 -17.77 -11.90 8.24
CA LEU A 63 -17.51 -13.13 8.99
C LEU A 63 -18.64 -13.54 9.93
N VAL A 64 -19.36 -12.59 10.52
CA VAL A 64 -20.54 -12.90 11.35
C VAL A 64 -21.66 -13.52 10.51
N SER A 65 -21.74 -13.18 9.22
CA SER A 65 -22.81 -13.65 8.33
C SER A 65 -22.51 -15.00 7.66
N LEU A 66 -21.24 -15.33 7.43
CA LEU A 66 -20.84 -16.50 6.65
C LEU A 66 -21.29 -17.86 7.23
N PRO A 67 -21.22 -18.11 8.56
CA PRO A 67 -21.62 -19.41 9.12
C PRO A 67 -23.07 -19.77 8.87
N PHE A 68 -23.96 -18.79 8.70
CA PHE A 68 -25.37 -19.02 8.42
C PHE A 68 -25.63 -19.56 7.01
N VAL A 69 -24.65 -19.45 6.10
CA VAL A 69 -24.80 -19.83 4.71
C VAL A 69 -23.88 -20.99 4.33
N LEU A 70 -22.64 -21.01 4.83
CA LEU A 70 -21.63 -22.01 4.46
C LEU A 70 -21.44 -23.13 5.51
N GLY A 71 -22.09 -23.03 6.66
CA GLY A 71 -21.83 -23.88 7.82
C GLY A 71 -20.39 -23.74 8.35
N THR A 72 -19.94 -24.72 9.14
CA THR A 72 -18.65 -24.68 9.86
C THR A 72 -17.71 -25.84 9.52
N ALA A 73 -17.75 -26.33 8.28
CA ALA A 73 -16.82 -27.36 7.81
C ALA A 73 -15.36 -26.87 7.85
N GLY A 74 -14.39 -27.79 8.00
CA GLY A 74 -12.98 -27.43 8.26
C GLY A 74 -12.34 -26.48 7.25
N LEU A 75 -12.63 -26.64 5.94
CA LEU A 75 -12.15 -25.72 4.90
C LEU A 75 -12.73 -24.31 5.07
N THR A 76 -14.02 -24.20 5.40
CA THR A 76 -14.69 -22.93 5.68
C THR A 76 -14.09 -22.25 6.91
N LEU A 77 -13.76 -23.00 7.98
CA LEU A 77 -13.10 -22.47 9.17
C LEU A 77 -11.71 -21.90 8.85
N ALA A 78 -10.91 -22.56 8.01
CA ALA A 78 -9.62 -22.04 7.58
C ALA A 78 -9.78 -20.71 6.81
N GLY A 79 -10.76 -20.62 5.92
CA GLY A 79 -11.12 -19.39 5.21
C GLY A 79 -11.58 -18.27 6.14
N ILE A 80 -12.43 -18.59 7.12
CA ILE A 80 -12.91 -17.66 8.16
C ILE A 80 -11.75 -17.11 8.98
N LEU A 81 -10.84 -17.98 9.45
CA LEU A 81 -9.68 -17.56 10.24
C LEU A 81 -8.75 -16.66 9.44
N ALA A 82 -8.48 -17.02 8.18
CA ALA A 82 -7.65 -16.19 7.30
C ALA A 82 -8.29 -14.82 7.05
N LEU A 83 -9.59 -14.76 6.77
CA LEU A 83 -10.30 -13.49 6.60
C LEU A 83 -10.38 -12.68 7.91
N TRP A 84 -10.41 -13.34 9.07
CA TRP A 84 -10.34 -12.68 10.38
C TRP A 84 -8.99 -12.00 10.59
N VAL A 85 -7.89 -12.68 10.28
CA VAL A 85 -6.53 -12.11 10.34
C VAL A 85 -6.43 -10.91 9.38
N TRP A 86 -6.99 -11.00 8.17
CA TRP A 86 -7.08 -9.85 7.26
C TRP A 86 -7.87 -8.69 7.87
N GLY A 87 -9.03 -8.95 8.47
CA GLY A 87 -9.91 -7.94 9.04
C GLY A 87 -9.26 -7.20 10.20
N VAL A 88 -8.74 -7.95 11.18
CA VAL A 88 -8.02 -7.39 12.33
C VAL A 88 -6.75 -6.68 11.88
N GLY A 89 -5.92 -7.33 11.08
CA GLY A 89 -4.67 -6.73 10.57
C GLY A 89 -4.93 -5.44 9.82
N SER A 90 -5.97 -5.41 8.96
CA SER A 90 -6.38 -4.21 8.24
C SER A 90 -6.76 -3.05 9.17
N ALA A 91 -7.46 -3.32 10.27
CA ALA A 91 -7.81 -2.29 11.25
C ALA A 91 -6.60 -1.84 12.07
N VAL A 92 -5.71 -2.75 12.46
CA VAL A 92 -4.48 -2.44 13.21
C VAL A 92 -3.54 -1.51 12.42
N LEU A 93 -3.52 -1.60 11.08
CA LEU A 93 -2.76 -0.67 10.24
C LEU A 93 -3.17 0.80 10.41
N ALA A 94 -4.33 1.11 11.01
CA ALA A 94 -4.70 2.47 11.37
C ALA A 94 -3.87 3.03 12.54
N LEU A 95 -3.27 2.17 13.35
CA LEU A 95 -2.55 2.51 14.58
C LEU A 95 -1.03 2.56 14.40
N VAL A 96 -0.51 1.94 13.33
CA VAL A 96 0.92 1.83 13.07
C VAL A 96 1.26 2.63 11.83
N ASP A 97 2.09 3.66 11.96
CA ASP A 97 2.49 4.48 10.82
C ASP A 97 3.50 3.74 9.92
N THR A 98 3.44 4.02 8.62
CA THR A 98 4.37 3.48 7.61
C THR A 98 5.52 4.46 7.35
N ASP A 99 6.67 3.98 6.90
CA ASP A 99 7.73 4.89 6.43
C ASP A 99 7.38 5.42 5.03
N MET A 100 7.66 6.70 4.78
CA MET A 100 7.49 7.29 3.46
C MET A 100 8.69 6.97 2.56
N PRO A 101 8.53 6.93 1.23
CA PRO A 101 9.65 6.75 0.31
C PRO A 101 10.76 7.78 0.57
N GLY A 102 11.99 7.30 0.75
CA GLY A 102 13.16 8.13 1.04
C GLY A 102 13.49 8.29 2.53
N GLU A 103 12.56 7.96 3.42
CA GLU A 103 12.84 7.93 4.85
C GLU A 103 13.69 6.70 5.22
N PRO A 104 14.57 6.80 6.23
CA PRO A 104 15.26 5.65 6.78
C PRO A 104 14.25 4.67 7.42
N PRO A 105 14.45 3.35 7.31
CA PRO A 105 13.53 2.38 7.92
C PRO A 105 13.39 2.58 9.44
N SER A 106 12.16 2.73 9.90
CA SER A 106 11.82 2.81 11.33
C SER A 106 11.24 1.49 11.85
N GLN A 107 11.25 1.29 13.18
CA GLN A 107 10.61 0.12 13.77
C GLN A 107 9.09 0.09 13.50
N ALA A 108 8.45 1.25 13.49
CA ALA A 108 7.03 1.38 13.19
C ALA A 108 6.73 1.01 11.72
N GLY A 109 7.55 1.50 10.79
CA GLY A 109 7.41 1.18 9.36
C GLY A 109 7.64 -0.30 9.06
N VAL A 110 8.62 -0.93 9.73
CA VAL A 110 8.85 -2.39 9.64
C VAL A 110 7.64 -3.16 10.19
N ALA A 111 7.13 -2.78 11.37
CA ALA A 111 5.94 -3.41 11.94
C ALA A 111 4.72 -3.27 11.02
N HIS A 112 4.50 -2.07 10.46
CA HIS A 112 3.44 -1.82 9.48
C HIS A 112 3.57 -2.74 8.27
N ALA A 113 4.77 -2.87 7.70
CA ALA A 113 5.02 -3.71 6.53
C ALA A 113 4.75 -5.19 6.82
N VAL A 114 5.15 -5.70 7.98
CA VAL A 114 4.89 -7.09 8.41
C VAL A 114 3.39 -7.32 8.62
N ILE A 115 2.69 -6.41 9.32
CA ILE A 115 1.25 -6.50 9.53
C ILE A 115 0.51 -6.49 8.18
N ALA A 116 0.90 -5.59 7.28
CA ALA A 116 0.31 -5.50 5.95
C ALA A 116 0.54 -6.79 5.13
N LEU A 117 1.76 -7.34 5.16
CA LEU A 117 2.09 -8.59 4.48
C LEU A 117 1.22 -9.75 4.97
N VAL A 118 1.18 -9.97 6.28
CA VAL A 118 0.38 -11.05 6.88
C VAL A 118 -1.10 -10.86 6.57
N ALA A 119 -1.62 -9.65 6.78
CA ALA A 119 -3.02 -9.34 6.49
C ALA A 119 -3.34 -9.65 5.02
N TYR A 120 -2.53 -9.18 4.07
CA TYR A 120 -2.77 -9.33 2.64
C TYR A 120 -2.75 -10.79 2.18
N VAL A 121 -1.75 -11.55 2.61
CA VAL A 121 -1.68 -12.99 2.32
C VAL A 121 -2.92 -13.71 2.87
N CYS A 122 -3.30 -13.43 4.12
CA CYS A 122 -4.47 -14.04 4.74
C CYS A 122 -5.79 -13.64 4.06
N GLY A 123 -5.96 -12.41 3.61
CA GLY A 123 -7.19 -12.00 2.92
C GLY A 123 -7.31 -12.60 1.52
N ALA A 124 -6.21 -12.67 0.77
CA ALA A 124 -6.20 -13.34 -0.53
C ALA A 124 -6.50 -14.84 -0.38
N ALA A 125 -5.84 -15.52 0.56
CA ALA A 125 -6.07 -16.93 0.85
C ALA A 125 -7.50 -17.18 1.35
N GLY A 126 -7.99 -16.36 2.30
CA GLY A 126 -9.33 -16.45 2.85
C GLY A 126 -10.40 -16.26 1.77
N ALA A 127 -10.24 -15.27 0.89
CA ALA A 127 -11.16 -15.04 -0.23
C ALA A 127 -11.20 -16.23 -1.20
N VAL A 128 -10.06 -16.83 -1.55
CA VAL A 128 -10.02 -18.02 -2.43
C VAL A 128 -10.70 -19.21 -1.76
N VAL A 129 -10.31 -19.52 -0.52
CA VAL A 129 -10.86 -20.67 0.22
C VAL A 129 -12.37 -20.55 0.40
N LEU A 130 -12.86 -19.39 0.83
CA LEU A 130 -14.28 -19.14 1.00
C LEU A 130 -15.04 -19.15 -0.34
N SER A 131 -14.42 -18.67 -1.43
CA SER A 131 -15.03 -18.76 -2.77
C SER A 131 -15.19 -20.21 -3.23
N VAL A 132 -14.21 -21.08 -2.94
CA VAL A 132 -14.33 -22.52 -3.22
C VAL A 132 -15.45 -23.14 -2.39
N SER A 133 -15.59 -22.77 -1.11
CA SER A 133 -16.73 -23.22 -0.30
C SER A 133 -18.07 -22.74 -0.87
N LEU A 134 -18.16 -21.47 -1.29
CA LEU A 134 -19.38 -20.91 -1.92
C LEU A 134 -19.77 -21.63 -3.22
N VAL A 135 -18.79 -22.03 -4.05
CA VAL A 135 -19.06 -22.78 -5.29
C VAL A 135 -19.56 -24.20 -5.02
N ARG A 136 -19.15 -24.81 -3.91
CA ARG A 136 -19.51 -26.19 -3.57
C ARG A 136 -20.88 -26.35 -2.94
N ASP A 137 -21.45 -25.27 -2.45
CA ASP A 137 -22.79 -25.26 -1.85
C ASP A 137 -23.81 -24.75 -2.90
N ASP A 138 -24.79 -25.60 -3.22
CA ASP A 138 -25.83 -25.32 -4.23
C ASP A 138 -26.59 -24.02 -3.93
N ALA A 139 -26.78 -23.67 -2.65
CA ALA A 139 -27.48 -22.45 -2.24
C ALA A 139 -26.68 -21.18 -2.58
N THR A 140 -25.35 -21.28 -2.68
CA THR A 140 -24.45 -20.13 -2.93
C THR A 140 -23.63 -20.20 -4.20
N ALA A 141 -23.78 -21.26 -4.99
CA ALA A 141 -22.97 -21.50 -6.19
C ALA A 141 -23.00 -20.32 -7.17
N GLY A 142 -24.17 -19.66 -7.31
CA GLY A 142 -24.35 -18.47 -8.14
C GLY A 142 -23.51 -17.26 -7.71
N VAL A 143 -23.19 -17.13 -6.42
CA VAL A 143 -22.26 -16.11 -5.89
C VAL A 143 -20.82 -16.59 -6.03
N GLY A 144 -20.58 -17.87 -5.70
CA GLY A 144 -19.26 -18.50 -5.75
C GLY A 144 -18.58 -18.41 -7.11
N VAL A 145 -19.32 -18.60 -8.21
CA VAL A 145 -18.78 -18.58 -9.58
C VAL A 145 -18.17 -17.23 -9.97
N TRP A 146 -18.64 -16.13 -9.36
CA TRP A 146 -18.10 -14.79 -9.56
C TRP A 146 -17.07 -14.41 -8.49
N ALA A 147 -17.25 -14.90 -7.27
CA ALA A 147 -16.34 -14.66 -6.16
C ALA A 147 -14.96 -15.27 -6.41
N LEU A 148 -14.91 -16.50 -6.94
CA LEU A 148 -13.66 -17.21 -7.19
C LEU A 148 -12.71 -16.49 -8.18
N PRO A 149 -13.13 -16.14 -9.41
CA PRO A 149 -12.24 -15.44 -10.34
C PRO A 149 -11.76 -14.10 -9.77
N LEU A 150 -12.63 -13.38 -9.04
CA LEU A 150 -12.26 -12.12 -8.39
C LEU A 150 -11.18 -12.32 -7.33
N ALA A 151 -11.30 -13.38 -6.51
CA ALA A 151 -10.27 -13.75 -5.54
C ALA A 151 -8.95 -14.16 -6.21
N LEU A 152 -9.00 -14.89 -7.33
CA LEU A 152 -7.80 -15.28 -8.09
C LEU A 152 -7.10 -14.06 -8.72
N PHE A 153 -7.86 -13.10 -9.27
CA PHE A 153 -7.29 -11.84 -9.74
C PHE A 153 -6.68 -11.04 -8.60
N ALA A 154 -7.28 -11.07 -7.40
CA ALA A 154 -6.69 -10.45 -6.23
C ALA A 154 -5.34 -11.10 -5.87
N VAL A 155 -5.23 -12.44 -5.88
CA VAL A 155 -3.94 -13.13 -5.67
C VAL A 155 -2.89 -12.68 -6.68
N ALA A 156 -3.23 -12.61 -7.96
CA ALA A 156 -2.30 -12.14 -9.00
C ALA A 156 -1.86 -10.69 -8.74
N ALA A 157 -2.79 -9.79 -8.43
CA ALA A 157 -2.50 -8.39 -8.11
C ALA A 157 -1.62 -8.26 -6.85
N MET A 158 -1.84 -9.09 -5.83
CA MET A 158 -1.02 -9.14 -4.61
C MET A 158 0.42 -9.54 -4.93
N VAL A 159 0.61 -10.57 -5.75
CA VAL A 159 1.96 -11.00 -6.16
C VAL A 159 2.66 -9.90 -6.93
N LEU A 160 1.99 -9.28 -7.91
CA LEU A 160 2.53 -8.17 -8.69
C LEU A 160 2.89 -6.97 -7.79
N GLN A 161 2.05 -6.66 -6.81
CA GLN A 161 2.31 -5.62 -5.82
C GLN A 161 3.61 -5.88 -5.04
N PHE A 162 3.80 -7.08 -4.47
CA PHE A 162 5.00 -7.37 -3.69
C PHE A 162 6.26 -7.42 -4.56
N VAL A 163 6.16 -7.94 -5.78
CA VAL A 163 7.27 -7.89 -6.76
C VAL A 163 7.64 -6.44 -7.07
N ALA A 164 6.64 -5.59 -7.32
CA ALA A 164 6.84 -4.18 -7.62
C ALA A 164 7.47 -3.41 -6.45
N PHE A 165 6.99 -3.59 -5.21
CA PHE A 165 7.62 -2.98 -4.03
C PHE A 165 9.04 -3.50 -3.81
N GLY A 166 9.28 -4.80 -4.02
CA GLY A 166 10.62 -5.38 -3.95
C GLY A 166 11.58 -4.78 -4.98
N ALA A 167 11.11 -4.55 -6.21
CA ALA A 167 11.87 -3.87 -7.26
C ALA A 167 12.19 -2.41 -6.89
N ALA A 168 11.18 -1.65 -6.43
CA ALA A 168 11.37 -0.28 -5.97
C ALA A 168 12.40 -0.18 -4.83
N ALA A 169 12.35 -1.10 -3.86
CA ALA A 169 13.29 -1.14 -2.75
C ALA A 169 14.73 -1.46 -3.19
N ARG A 170 14.92 -2.34 -4.20
CA ARG A 170 16.24 -2.62 -4.77
C ARG A 170 16.81 -1.41 -5.50
N ALA A 171 16.00 -0.73 -6.31
CA ALA A 171 16.39 0.46 -7.06
C ALA A 171 16.82 1.61 -6.12
N ALA A 172 16.12 1.79 -4.99
CA ALA A 172 16.51 2.78 -3.99
C ALA A 172 17.90 2.49 -3.38
N ARG A 173 18.21 1.22 -3.10
CA ARG A 173 19.52 0.81 -2.55
C ARG A 173 20.66 1.00 -3.54
N SER A 174 20.48 0.65 -4.80
CA SER A 174 21.52 0.83 -5.83
C SER A 174 21.81 2.30 -6.15
N GLY A 175 20.80 3.17 -6.05
CA GLY A 175 20.98 4.63 -6.18
C GLY A 175 21.84 5.23 -5.06
N SER A 176 21.67 4.75 -3.82
CA SER A 176 22.43 5.26 -2.66
C SER A 176 23.93 4.92 -2.69
N SER A 177 24.32 3.81 -3.32
CA SER A 177 25.74 3.43 -3.44
C SER A 177 26.52 4.20 -4.50
N ALA A 178 25.83 4.94 -5.39
CA ALA A 178 26.45 5.68 -6.48
C ALA A 178 26.73 7.15 -6.13
N ALA A 179 26.36 7.62 -4.92
CA ALA A 179 26.79 8.93 -4.47
C ALA A 179 28.33 8.92 -4.36
N PRO A 180 29.06 9.76 -5.12
CA PRO A 180 30.51 9.77 -5.07
C PRO A 180 30.90 10.00 -3.61
N ALA A 181 31.68 9.08 -3.05
CA ALA A 181 32.30 9.26 -1.75
C ALA A 181 32.91 10.66 -1.78
N ALA A 182 32.42 11.58 -0.95
CA ALA A 182 32.97 12.90 -0.84
C ALA A 182 34.46 12.68 -0.61
N GLY A 183 35.27 13.01 -1.64
CA GLY A 183 36.71 12.79 -1.60
C GLY A 183 37.23 13.43 -0.32
N PRO A 184 38.28 12.86 0.32
CA PRO A 184 38.79 13.34 1.60
C PRO A 184 38.91 14.85 1.51
N ALA A 185 38.04 15.54 2.26
CA ALA A 185 38.04 16.99 2.32
C ALA A 185 39.47 17.39 2.65
N ALA A 186 40.13 18.06 1.71
CA ALA A 186 41.48 18.53 1.91
C ALA A 186 41.49 19.28 3.24
N ALA A 187 42.19 18.70 4.22
CA ALA A 187 42.40 19.29 5.51
C ALA A 187 43.05 20.65 5.28
N THR A 188 42.25 21.70 5.37
CA THR A 188 42.77 23.05 5.46
C THR A 188 43.09 23.25 6.92
N ASP A 189 44.39 23.21 7.21
CA ASP A 189 44.98 23.55 8.49
C ASP A 189 44.50 24.94 8.93
N GLY A 190 43.49 24.96 9.80
CA GLY A 190 42.93 26.15 10.43
C GLY A 190 43.14 26.10 11.93
N ALA A 191 44.37 26.37 12.37
CA ALA A 191 44.71 26.57 13.77
C ALA A 191 44.20 27.95 14.25
N ALA A 192 43.17 27.97 15.11
CA ALA A 192 42.80 29.03 16.08
C ALA A 192 41.36 28.73 16.56
N ALA A 193 40.92 28.84 17.81
CA ALA A 193 41.47 29.44 19.00
C ALA A 193 40.86 28.72 20.23
N ARG A 194 41.67 28.56 21.28
CA ARG A 194 41.22 28.23 22.64
C ARG A 194 40.48 29.45 23.22
N ALA A 195 39.28 29.26 23.74
CA ALA A 195 38.66 30.20 24.67
C ALA A 195 37.83 29.46 25.73
N SER A 196 38.41 29.46 26.95
CA SER A 196 37.78 29.59 28.28
C SER A 196 36.42 28.94 28.56
N GLY A 197 36.46 27.98 29.49
CA GLY A 197 35.30 27.44 30.16
C GLY A 197 34.64 28.40 31.15
N GLY A 198 33.33 28.22 31.29
CA GLY A 198 32.54 28.70 32.42
C GLY A 198 31.69 27.54 32.96
N PRO A 199 31.52 27.40 34.29
CA PRO A 199 30.65 26.38 34.86
C PRO A 199 29.19 26.73 34.60
N VAL A 200 28.51 25.91 33.79
CA VAL A 200 27.06 25.97 33.61
C VAL A 200 26.42 25.21 34.77
N THR A 201 25.85 25.94 35.72
CA THR A 201 24.95 25.43 36.75
C THR A 201 23.63 25.00 36.11
N LEU A 202 23.33 23.71 36.17
CA LEU A 202 22.04 23.16 35.77
C LEU A 202 21.00 23.37 36.88
N PRO A 203 19.78 23.85 36.58
CA PRO A 203 18.71 23.92 37.57
C PRO A 203 18.15 22.52 37.91
N PRO A 204 17.53 22.37 39.10
CA PRO A 204 17.03 21.08 39.58
C PRO A 204 15.85 20.59 38.75
N GLN A 205 15.95 19.34 38.26
CA GLN A 205 14.84 18.61 37.65
C GLN A 205 13.84 18.23 38.75
N THR A 206 12.71 18.93 38.80
CA THR A 206 11.53 18.46 39.53
C THR A 206 10.86 17.33 38.77
N ALA A 207 10.82 16.14 39.39
CA ALA A 207 10.07 14.99 38.92
C ALA A 207 8.56 15.30 38.97
N ALA A 208 7.94 15.50 37.81
CA ALA A 208 6.50 15.56 37.66
C ALA A 208 6.02 14.29 36.97
N VAL A 209 5.30 13.47 37.74
CA VAL A 209 4.45 12.37 37.27
C VAL A 209 3.34 12.98 36.43
N ALA A 210 3.29 12.68 35.13
CA ALA A 210 2.19 13.10 34.26
C ALA A 210 1.80 11.97 33.30
N SER A 211 0.53 11.60 33.38
CA SER A 211 -0.19 10.65 32.56
C SER A 211 0.02 10.88 31.06
N GLY A 212 0.39 9.81 30.34
CA GLY A 212 0.66 9.83 28.90
C GLY A 212 -0.59 10.05 28.06
N ALA A 213 -0.91 11.31 27.81
CA ALA A 213 -1.57 11.73 26.58
C ALA A 213 -0.50 12.46 25.75
N GLN A 214 -0.04 11.82 24.68
CA GLN A 214 0.90 12.43 23.74
C GLN A 214 0.21 13.64 23.08
N PRO A 215 0.72 14.86 23.20
CA PRO A 215 0.13 16.00 22.51
C PRO A 215 0.23 15.75 21.01
N ALA A 216 -0.91 15.93 20.31
CA ALA A 216 -0.95 15.92 18.85
C ALA A 216 0.11 16.90 18.34
N ALA A 217 1.15 16.37 17.70
CA ALA A 217 2.21 17.18 17.12
C ALA A 217 1.57 18.20 16.17
N ALA A 218 1.80 19.49 16.44
CA ALA A 218 1.37 20.57 15.57
C ALA A 218 1.91 20.30 14.16
N TYR A 219 0.98 20.14 13.22
CA TYR A 219 1.26 20.01 11.79
C TYR A 219 2.11 21.20 11.32
N ARG A 220 3.39 20.94 11.01
CA ARG A 220 4.26 21.93 10.35
C ARG A 220 4.03 21.83 8.83
N PRO A 221 3.82 22.94 8.10
CA PRO A 221 3.60 22.94 6.66
C PRO A 221 4.89 22.72 5.84
N ASP A 222 5.97 22.26 6.46
CA ASP A 222 7.24 22.00 5.79
C ASP A 222 7.13 20.66 5.06
N VAL A 223 6.48 20.65 3.88
CA VAL A 223 6.45 19.51 2.99
C VAL A 223 7.91 19.11 2.69
N PRO A 224 8.36 17.90 3.05
CA PRO A 224 9.74 17.51 2.79
C PRO A 224 10.01 17.58 1.28
N PRO A 225 11.17 18.13 0.85
CA PRO A 225 11.54 18.25 -0.58
C PRO A 225 11.66 16.89 -1.31
N GLN A 226 11.46 15.79 -0.61
CA GLN A 226 11.62 14.41 -1.08
C GLN A 226 10.38 13.87 -1.83
N LEU A 227 9.23 14.55 -1.79
CA LEU A 227 8.04 14.17 -2.57
C LEU A 227 8.09 14.66 -4.03
N ALA A 228 9.03 15.54 -4.37
CA ALA A 228 9.36 15.83 -5.76
C ALA A 228 10.31 14.73 -6.26
N ALA A 229 9.75 13.63 -6.79
CA ALA A 229 10.54 12.75 -7.63
C ALA A 229 11.28 13.63 -8.65
N PRO A 230 12.60 13.47 -8.87
CA PRO A 230 13.31 14.26 -9.85
C PRO A 230 12.64 14.00 -11.20
N LEU A 231 11.87 14.97 -11.67
CA LEU A 231 11.42 15.04 -13.04
C LEU A 231 12.71 15.02 -13.86
N ARG A 232 13.03 13.87 -14.45
CA ARG A 232 14.13 13.72 -15.39
C ARG A 232 13.97 14.88 -16.37
N PRO A 233 14.99 15.74 -16.58
CA PRO A 233 14.85 16.88 -17.48
C PRO A 233 14.31 16.38 -18.81
N ALA A 234 13.19 16.96 -19.25
CA ALA A 234 12.62 16.66 -20.55
C ALA A 234 13.74 16.79 -21.57
N ALA A 235 14.01 15.72 -22.31
CA ALA A 235 14.97 15.76 -23.41
C ALA A 235 14.60 16.98 -24.27
N GLY A 236 15.53 17.92 -24.38
CA GLY A 236 15.32 19.13 -25.17
C GLY A 236 14.91 18.76 -26.59
N PRO A 237 14.14 19.62 -27.29
CA PRO A 237 13.74 19.37 -28.66
C PRO A 237 15.00 19.17 -29.52
N ASP A 238 15.22 17.94 -29.96
CA ASP A 238 16.26 17.60 -30.92
C ASP A 238 16.00 18.38 -32.21
N ALA A 239 16.73 19.48 -32.37
CA ALA A 239 16.70 20.32 -33.55
C ALA A 239 17.37 19.57 -34.70
N GLY A 240 16.55 19.18 -35.69
CA GLY A 240 16.90 19.20 -37.10
C GLY A 240 18.00 18.24 -37.56
N ALA A 241 17.63 17.00 -37.86
CA ALA A 241 18.35 16.20 -38.85
C ALA A 241 17.36 15.38 -39.69
N THR A 242 16.88 15.98 -40.78
CA THR A 242 16.13 15.30 -41.84
C THR A 242 17.05 14.32 -42.57
N ARG A 243 17.21 13.10 -42.05
CA ARG A 243 17.74 11.96 -42.80
C ARG A 243 16.57 11.16 -43.37
N SER A 244 16.38 11.27 -44.67
CA SER A 244 15.54 10.39 -45.49
C SER A 244 16.08 8.95 -45.40
N ALA A 245 15.53 8.17 -44.48
CA ALA A 245 15.82 6.75 -44.36
C ALA A 245 14.93 5.94 -45.32
N PRO A 246 15.48 4.90 -45.99
CA PRO A 246 14.72 4.04 -46.87
C PRO A 246 13.67 3.23 -46.10
N LEU A 247 12.43 3.22 -46.60
CA LEU A 247 11.33 2.41 -46.10
C LEU A 247 11.64 0.92 -46.32
N SER A 248 12.39 0.29 -45.42
CA SER A 248 12.51 -1.16 -45.41
C SER A 248 11.18 -1.74 -44.90
N ALA A 249 10.61 -2.66 -45.67
CA ALA A 249 9.42 -3.42 -45.33
C ALA A 249 9.74 -4.44 -44.23
N GLY A 250 10.12 -3.95 -43.04
CA GLY A 250 10.25 -4.76 -41.85
C GLY A 250 8.89 -5.36 -41.48
N SER A 251 8.85 -6.67 -41.31
CA SER A 251 7.63 -7.42 -40.99
C SER A 251 6.98 -6.85 -39.72
N ALA A 252 5.65 -6.71 -39.73
CA ALA A 252 4.90 -6.21 -38.56
C ALA A 252 5.15 -7.04 -37.29
N ALA A 253 5.54 -8.32 -37.46
CA ALA A 253 5.92 -9.23 -36.38
C ALA A 253 7.24 -8.83 -35.68
N GLY A 254 8.25 -8.36 -36.41
CA GLY A 254 9.50 -7.88 -35.82
C GLY A 254 9.31 -6.62 -34.97
N ARG A 255 8.43 -5.71 -35.42
CA ARG A 255 8.11 -4.48 -34.68
C ARG A 255 7.32 -4.73 -33.39
N LEU A 256 6.57 -5.84 -33.29
CA LEU A 256 5.88 -6.20 -32.05
C LEU A 256 6.85 -6.79 -31.01
N GLY A 257 7.81 -7.61 -31.45
CA GLY A 257 8.88 -8.15 -30.61
C GLY A 257 9.80 -7.06 -30.05
N ASP A 258 10.18 -6.07 -30.87
CA ASP A 258 10.99 -4.92 -30.44
C ASP A 258 10.20 -3.93 -29.56
N ARG A 259 8.88 -3.81 -29.74
CA ARG A 259 8.01 -2.98 -28.89
C ARG A 259 7.62 -3.65 -27.57
N LEU A 260 7.64 -4.97 -27.51
CA LEU A 260 7.66 -5.74 -26.26
C LEU A 260 9.08 -5.78 -25.66
N GLY A 261 10.03 -5.04 -26.26
CA GLY A 261 11.40 -4.87 -25.84
C GLY A 261 11.52 -4.65 -24.34
N SER A 262 12.21 -5.60 -23.72
CA SER A 262 12.71 -5.61 -22.34
C SER A 262 11.88 -4.81 -21.33
N PHE A 263 10.68 -5.29 -21.00
CA PHE A 263 10.04 -4.84 -19.77
C PHE A 263 10.93 -5.29 -18.60
N SER A 264 11.73 -4.35 -18.05
CA SER A 264 12.60 -4.69 -16.93
C SER A 264 11.73 -4.87 -15.69
N LEU A 265 12.07 -5.84 -14.85
CA LEU A 265 11.46 -5.96 -13.52
C LEU A 265 11.66 -4.68 -12.69
N ASP A 266 12.67 -3.87 -13.01
CA ASP A 266 12.90 -2.58 -12.35
C ASP A 266 11.81 -1.55 -12.68
N ASP A 267 11.17 -1.66 -13.84
CA ASP A 267 10.10 -0.75 -14.25
C ASP A 267 8.80 -0.99 -13.48
N LEU A 268 8.59 -2.20 -12.96
CA LEU A 268 7.43 -2.55 -12.13
C LEU A 268 7.36 -1.70 -10.86
N GLY A 269 8.51 -1.26 -10.31
CA GLY A 269 8.55 -0.44 -9.10
C GLY A 269 7.75 0.86 -9.23
N ARG A 270 7.61 1.41 -10.44
CA ARG A 270 6.82 2.62 -10.72
C ARG A 270 5.31 2.41 -10.57
N TYR A 271 4.85 1.16 -10.55
CA TYR A 271 3.45 0.76 -10.50
C TYR A 271 3.07 0.06 -9.18
N ALA A 272 3.95 0.03 -8.19
CA ALA A 272 3.70 -0.66 -6.91
C ALA A 272 2.42 -0.19 -6.20
N GLY A 273 2.18 1.13 -6.18
CA GLY A 273 0.98 1.74 -5.65
C GLY A 273 -0.30 1.39 -6.43
N LEU A 274 -0.20 1.26 -7.75
CA LEU A 274 -1.31 0.84 -8.61
C LEU A 274 -1.70 -0.60 -8.30
N PHE A 275 -0.74 -1.53 -8.32
CA PHE A 275 -1.01 -2.94 -8.04
C PHE A 275 -1.61 -3.14 -6.65
N GLN A 276 -1.16 -2.37 -5.65
CA GLN A 276 -1.77 -2.38 -4.33
C GLN A 276 -3.25 -1.94 -4.34
N ARG A 277 -3.57 -0.86 -5.05
CA ARG A 277 -4.95 -0.37 -5.17
C ARG A 277 -5.83 -1.39 -5.88
N VAL A 278 -5.33 -2.00 -6.96
CA VAL A 278 -6.03 -3.07 -7.68
C VAL A 278 -6.28 -4.25 -6.75
N PHE A 279 -5.25 -4.75 -6.07
CA PHE A 279 -5.37 -5.86 -5.14
C PHE A 279 -6.43 -5.62 -4.06
N VAL A 280 -6.32 -4.52 -3.31
CA VAL A 280 -7.27 -4.23 -2.24
C VAL A 280 -8.65 -3.92 -2.80
N GLY A 281 -8.74 -3.23 -3.93
CA GLY A 281 -10.00 -2.97 -4.64
C GLY A 281 -10.73 -4.27 -5.03
N LEU A 282 -10.01 -5.27 -5.54
CA LEU A 282 -10.57 -6.58 -5.88
C LEU A 282 -11.07 -7.32 -4.64
N LEU A 283 -10.33 -7.29 -3.52
CA LEU A 283 -10.79 -7.90 -2.26
C LEU A 283 -12.00 -7.20 -1.63
N MET A 284 -12.08 -5.88 -1.79
CA MET A 284 -13.26 -5.12 -1.34
C MET A 284 -14.47 -5.37 -2.24
N ALA A 285 -14.26 -5.48 -3.56
CA ALA A 285 -15.30 -5.92 -4.49
C ALA A 285 -15.77 -7.35 -4.18
N TRP A 286 -14.85 -8.24 -3.81
CA TRP A 286 -15.17 -9.60 -3.36
C TRP A 286 -16.02 -9.59 -2.10
N THR A 287 -15.64 -8.79 -1.10
CA THR A 287 -16.41 -8.63 0.14
C THR A 287 -17.82 -8.12 -0.14
N MET A 288 -17.95 -7.12 -1.02
CA MET A 288 -19.25 -6.58 -1.45
C MET A 288 -20.11 -7.65 -2.16
N LEU A 289 -19.53 -8.37 -3.12
CA LEU A 289 -20.22 -9.41 -3.87
C LEU A 289 -20.78 -10.50 -2.95
N VAL A 290 -19.94 -11.01 -2.03
CA VAL A 290 -20.36 -12.05 -1.08
C VAL A 290 -21.42 -11.51 -0.11
N ALA A 291 -21.24 -10.29 0.40
CA ALA A 291 -22.23 -9.65 1.28
C ALA A 291 -23.60 -9.51 0.60
N VAL A 292 -23.65 -9.01 -0.64
CA VAL A 292 -24.90 -8.91 -1.42
C VAL A 292 -25.49 -10.28 -1.72
N GLY A 293 -24.63 -11.27 -2.02
CA GLY A 293 -25.03 -12.66 -2.19
C GLY A 293 -25.77 -13.21 -0.96
N ILE A 294 -25.20 -13.03 0.24
CA ILE A 294 -25.80 -13.46 1.52
C ILE A 294 -27.10 -12.71 1.82
N VAL A 295 -27.24 -11.45 1.41
CA VAL A 295 -28.49 -10.69 1.59
C VAL A 295 -29.63 -11.26 0.74
N ARG A 296 -29.30 -11.83 -0.42
CA ARG A 296 -30.26 -12.36 -1.40
C ARG A 296 -30.62 -13.84 -1.23
N ALA A 297 -29.74 -14.60 -0.59
CA ALA A 297 -30.00 -15.98 -0.16
C ALA A 297 -30.94 -16.00 1.05
#